data_AF-A0A1I1R6Z5-F1
#
_entry.id   AF-A0A1I1R6Z5-F1
#
_cell.length_a   1.000
_cell.length_b   1.000
_cell.length_c   1.000
_cell.angle_alpha   90.00
_cell.angle_beta   90.00
_cell.angle_gamma   90.00
#
_symmetry.space_group_name_H-M   'P 1'
#
loop_
_entity.id
_entity.type
_entity.pdbx_description
1 polymer ?
#
loop_
_entity_poly.entity_id
_entity_poly.type
_entity_poly.pdbx_seq_one_letter_code
_entity_poly.pdbx_strand_id
1 'polypeptide(L)'
;MPGSDAIELVTAARLKMVCPAAASDILETILTEAPQEFPKAGLDTPVRIAHFIAQIAAETYGLGRLDENLHYTTAAQLMKVFGKTHFPDAAFAARYLRSPQKLANYVYAGRNGNANPDDGWVYRGSGLIQLTGRGNFRTSGNLLGMPLEDAPELCRTADSALAIALAYWRLNKISDVATGIAEKDIVAVTKRINPALQGLDDRRTYFKRALKAFVPPKPRTEAVRKRAIALEALLARPQKRGGAARGLEGTPAPPASLSGAHWVSFFPTSRALDDLAQPFRDRATAFVGALRDAGASVTISATLRPPERAYLMHFAWRIAKQGLDATTIPAMSGVPIVWAHPTPAKSLAAARAMVAAYGISPGLREPPSLNSRHTDGLAVDMTLSWTGALTIRRSDGATEAITTSPRNGSNSRLIAIGQGYRVIKLLSDPPHWSSDGH
;
A
#
# COMPACT_ATOMS: atom_id res chain seq x y z
N MET A 1 16.46 -13.26 -23.49
CA MET A 1 16.93 -11.88 -23.24
C MET A 1 16.66 -11.56 -21.78
N PRO A 2 17.66 -11.34 -20.91
CA PRO A 2 17.47 -11.30 -19.45
C PRO A 2 16.82 -10.02 -18.88
N GLY A 3 16.19 -9.18 -19.70
CA GLY A 3 15.70 -7.86 -19.30
C GLY A 3 14.17 -7.67 -19.32
N SER A 4 13.39 -8.61 -19.86
CA SER A 4 11.91 -8.47 -19.96
C SER A 4 11.22 -8.57 -18.60
N ASP A 5 11.71 -9.42 -17.70
CA ASP A 5 10.96 -9.78 -16.49
C ASP A 5 10.98 -8.67 -15.43
N ALA A 6 11.99 -7.79 -15.46
CA ALA A 6 12.09 -6.69 -14.50
C ALA A 6 11.05 -5.60 -14.77
N ILE A 7 10.72 -5.35 -16.04
CA ILE A 7 9.81 -4.27 -16.41
C ILE A 7 8.36 -4.61 -16.09
N GLU A 8 7.99 -5.89 -16.16
CA GLU A 8 6.68 -6.40 -15.76
C GLU A 8 6.36 -6.14 -14.28
N LEU A 9 7.39 -5.86 -13.46
CA LEU A 9 7.23 -5.50 -12.06
C LEU A 9 6.78 -4.04 -11.88
N VAL A 10 6.88 -3.20 -12.91
CA VAL A 10 6.40 -1.81 -12.87
C VAL A 10 4.88 -1.81 -13.09
N THR A 11 4.14 -1.94 -12.00
CA THR A 11 2.67 -1.91 -12.00
C THR A 11 2.15 -0.80 -11.11
N ALA A 12 0.92 -0.33 -11.37
CA ALA A 12 0.27 0.70 -10.56
C ALA A 12 0.23 0.33 -9.07
N ALA A 13 -0.01 -0.95 -8.77
CA ALA A 13 -0.03 -1.46 -7.40
C ALA A 13 1.33 -1.33 -6.73
N ARG A 14 2.41 -1.74 -7.42
CA ARG A 14 3.77 -1.69 -6.87
C ARG A 14 4.29 -0.25 -6.76
N LEU A 15 4.00 0.62 -7.72
CA LEU A 15 4.29 2.06 -7.60
C LEU A 15 3.58 2.69 -6.40
N LYS A 16 2.29 2.36 -6.17
CA LYS A 16 1.53 2.85 -5.00
C LYS A 16 2.02 2.27 -3.66
N MET A 17 2.69 1.12 -3.65
CA MET A 17 3.39 0.64 -2.44
C MET A 17 4.57 1.55 -2.05
N VAL A 18 5.22 2.17 -3.03
CA VAL A 18 6.31 3.12 -2.81
C VAL A 18 5.76 4.52 -2.49
N CYS A 19 4.80 4.95 -3.30
CA CYS A 19 4.24 6.30 -3.35
C CYS A 19 2.70 6.26 -3.29
N PRO A 20 2.10 6.11 -2.09
CA PRO A 20 0.64 5.94 -1.97
C PRO A 20 -0.19 7.12 -2.46
N ALA A 21 0.37 8.33 -2.38
CA ALA A 21 -0.26 9.60 -2.74
C ALA A 21 0.29 10.17 -4.07
N ALA A 22 0.89 9.32 -4.91
CA ALA A 22 1.40 9.76 -6.21
C ALA A 22 0.29 10.33 -7.08
N ALA A 23 0.60 11.41 -7.80
CA ALA A 23 -0.29 12.03 -8.76
C ALA A 23 -0.60 11.05 -9.91
N SER A 24 -1.86 11.01 -10.35
CA SER A 24 -2.33 10.01 -11.30
C SER A 24 -1.64 10.12 -12.66
N ASP A 25 -1.42 11.34 -13.14
CA ASP A 25 -0.72 11.62 -14.40
C ASP A 25 0.72 11.10 -14.38
N ILE A 26 1.48 11.36 -13.30
CA ILE A 26 2.84 10.84 -13.14
C ILE A 26 2.86 9.31 -13.12
N LEU A 27 1.91 8.68 -12.42
CA LEU A 27 1.79 7.23 -12.39
C LEU A 27 1.45 6.65 -13.77
N GLU A 28 0.49 7.24 -14.47
CA GLU A 28 0.04 6.80 -15.78
C GLU A 28 1.17 6.91 -16.81
N THR A 29 1.89 8.04 -16.85
CA THR A 29 3.08 8.19 -17.70
C THR A 29 4.14 7.14 -17.40
N ILE A 30 4.49 6.90 -16.13
CA ILE A 30 5.48 5.86 -15.79
C ILE A 30 5.02 4.49 -16.29
N LEU A 31 3.74 4.15 -16.14
CA LEU A 31 3.23 2.84 -16.56
C LEU A 31 3.22 2.67 -18.08
N THR A 32 2.90 3.74 -18.80
CA THR A 32 2.87 3.75 -20.28
C THR A 32 4.27 3.67 -20.88
N GLU A 33 5.20 4.47 -20.35
CA GLU A 33 6.53 4.66 -20.94
C GLU A 33 7.56 3.64 -20.45
N ALA A 34 7.44 3.12 -19.22
CA ALA A 34 8.44 2.22 -18.64
C ALA A 34 8.79 1.01 -19.54
N PRO A 35 7.83 0.28 -20.15
CA PRO A 35 8.13 -0.85 -21.03
C PRO A 35 9.16 -0.54 -22.13
N GLN A 36 9.16 0.68 -22.67
CA GLN A 36 10.02 1.08 -23.79
C GLN A 36 11.25 1.85 -23.31
N GLU A 37 11.08 2.78 -22.37
CA GLU A 37 12.12 3.76 -22.04
C GLU A 37 13.07 3.31 -20.91
N PHE A 38 12.60 2.49 -19.97
CA PHE A 38 13.46 2.02 -18.87
C PHE A 38 14.62 1.15 -19.37
N PRO A 39 14.42 0.17 -20.29
CA PRO A 39 15.53 -0.59 -20.85
C PRO A 39 16.58 0.30 -21.53
N LYS A 40 16.16 1.35 -22.26
CA LYS A 40 17.07 2.30 -22.92
C LYS A 40 17.91 3.11 -21.93
N ALA A 41 17.36 3.37 -20.73
CA ALA A 41 18.07 4.00 -19.62
C ALA A 41 18.92 3.01 -18.79
N GLY A 42 18.94 1.72 -19.14
CA GLY A 42 19.62 0.68 -18.38
C GLY A 42 18.93 0.35 -17.06
N LEU A 43 17.61 0.53 -16.96
CA LEU A 43 16.75 0.15 -15.83
C LEU A 43 16.14 -1.23 -16.08
N ASP A 44 17.02 -2.22 -16.28
CA ASP A 44 16.72 -3.57 -16.74
C ASP A 44 16.70 -4.63 -15.61
N THR A 45 16.93 -4.21 -14.36
CA THR A 45 16.86 -5.09 -13.19
C THR A 45 15.94 -4.52 -12.12
N PRO A 46 15.32 -5.37 -11.27
CA PRO A 46 14.45 -4.90 -10.20
C PRO A 46 15.15 -3.94 -9.22
N VAL A 47 16.45 -4.13 -8.99
CA VAL A 47 17.26 -3.29 -8.11
C VAL A 47 17.47 -1.91 -8.72
N ARG A 48 17.79 -1.84 -10.02
CA ARG A 48 17.96 -0.55 -10.73
C ARG A 48 16.66 0.23 -10.79
N ILE A 49 15.54 -0.44 -11.09
CA ILE A 49 14.20 0.17 -11.04
C ILE A 49 13.91 0.69 -9.63
N ALA A 50 14.21 -0.10 -8.59
CA ALA A 50 13.99 0.32 -7.20
C ALA A 50 14.82 1.57 -6.84
N HIS A 51 16.07 1.64 -7.27
CA HIS A 51 16.91 2.84 -7.08
C HIS A 51 16.32 4.04 -7.82
N PHE A 52 15.98 3.90 -9.11
CA PHE A 52 15.42 4.99 -9.91
C PHE A 52 14.14 5.55 -9.28
N ILE A 53 13.14 4.69 -9.01
CA ILE A 53 11.87 5.10 -8.41
C ILE A 53 12.09 5.76 -7.05
N ALA A 54 12.99 5.23 -6.23
CA ALA A 54 13.28 5.82 -4.92
C ALA A 54 13.86 7.23 -5.00
N GLN A 55 14.74 7.47 -5.98
CA GLN A 55 15.35 8.77 -6.18
C GLN A 55 14.32 9.79 -6.65
N ILE A 56 13.55 9.48 -7.70
CA ILE A 56 12.52 10.39 -8.20
C ILE A 56 11.40 10.62 -7.18
N ALA A 57 11.08 9.62 -6.34
CA ALA A 57 10.12 9.77 -5.25
C ALA A 57 10.63 10.72 -4.16
N ALA A 58 11.91 10.63 -3.78
CA ALA A 58 12.49 11.54 -2.79
C ALA A 58 12.47 13.00 -3.26
N GLU A 59 12.74 13.25 -4.54
CA GLU A 59 12.75 14.60 -5.12
C GLU A 59 11.36 15.24 -5.24
N THR A 60 10.29 14.43 -5.21
CA THR A 60 8.93 14.87 -5.55
C THR A 60 7.92 14.63 -4.44
N TYR A 61 8.40 14.38 -3.22
CA TYR A 61 7.56 14.04 -2.06
C TYR A 61 6.63 12.84 -2.33
N GLY A 62 7.18 11.80 -2.95
CA GLY A 62 6.48 10.57 -3.29
C GLY A 62 5.67 10.69 -4.57
N LEU A 63 6.24 11.30 -5.62
CA LEU A 63 5.60 11.52 -6.92
C LEU A 63 4.29 12.33 -6.79
N GLY A 64 4.22 13.24 -5.82
CA GLY A 64 3.01 14.02 -5.54
C GLY A 64 2.91 15.31 -6.36
N ARG A 65 4.03 15.81 -6.89
CA ARG A 65 4.11 17.03 -7.72
C ARG A 65 5.42 17.11 -8.50
N LEU A 66 5.41 17.86 -9.59
CA LEU A 66 6.56 18.09 -10.45
C LEU A 66 7.16 19.49 -10.30
N ASP A 67 6.66 20.33 -9.41
CA ASP A 67 7.20 21.66 -9.18
C ASP A 67 7.18 22.03 -7.70
N GLU A 68 8.12 22.90 -7.31
CA GLU A 68 8.06 23.51 -5.99
C GLU A 68 6.94 24.54 -5.91
N ASN A 69 6.11 24.45 -4.86
CA ASN A 69 4.98 25.35 -4.68
C ASN A 69 5.37 26.69 -4.01
N LEU A 70 6.51 26.72 -3.30
CA LEU A 70 7.06 27.85 -2.54
C LEU A 70 6.03 28.60 -1.67
N HIS A 71 4.99 27.90 -1.21
CA HIS A 71 3.90 28.51 -0.46
C HIS A 71 4.08 28.29 1.04
N TYR A 72 4.59 29.32 1.72
CA TYR A 72 4.78 29.31 3.18
C TYR A 72 3.78 30.24 3.87
N THR A 73 3.18 29.76 4.95
CA THR A 73 2.19 30.52 5.75
C THR A 73 2.79 31.11 7.02
N THR A 74 3.97 30.65 7.45
CA THR A 74 4.65 31.13 8.66
C THR A 74 6.13 31.42 8.39
N ALA A 75 6.67 32.45 9.04
CA ALA A 75 8.08 32.83 8.95
C ALA A 75 9.00 31.70 9.47
N ALA A 76 8.58 31.00 10.53
CA ALA A 76 9.35 29.90 11.11
C ALA A 76 9.60 28.76 10.11
N GLN A 77 8.60 28.37 9.32
CA GLN A 77 8.77 27.33 8.28
C GLN A 77 9.75 27.78 7.19
N LEU A 78 9.60 29.03 6.73
CA LEU A 78 10.41 29.57 5.65
C LEU A 78 11.89 29.73 6.08
N MET A 79 12.13 30.25 7.29
CA MET A 79 13.47 30.37 7.87
C MET A 79 14.11 29.00 8.16
N LYS A 80 13.31 27.97 8.48
CA LYS A 80 13.80 26.60 8.65
C LYS A 80 14.35 26.02 7.35
N VAL A 81 13.76 26.35 6.21
CA VAL A 81 14.16 25.82 4.90
C VAL A 81 15.36 26.58 4.32
N PHE A 82 15.30 27.92 4.30
CA PHE A 82 16.30 28.74 3.60
C PHE A 82 17.40 29.32 4.51
N GLY A 83 17.23 29.19 5.82
CA GLY A 83 18.22 29.61 6.82
C GLY A 83 18.32 31.13 7.00
N LYS A 84 19.14 31.52 7.97
CA LYS A 84 19.35 32.92 8.39
C LYS A 84 20.07 33.77 7.35
N THR A 85 20.78 33.15 6.42
CA THR A 85 21.50 33.83 5.34
C THR A 85 20.54 34.48 4.33
N HIS A 86 19.40 33.86 4.06
CA HIS A 86 18.34 34.43 3.22
C HIS A 86 17.34 35.24 4.03
N PHE A 87 17.06 34.82 5.27
CA PHE A 87 16.02 35.40 6.11
C PHE A 87 16.56 35.65 7.52
N PRO A 88 17.12 36.85 7.80
CA PRO A 88 17.79 37.12 9.07
C PRO A 88 16.83 37.08 10.27
N ASP A 89 15.58 37.50 10.08
CA ASP A 89 14.55 37.55 11.11
C ASP A 89 13.14 37.28 10.55
N ALA A 90 12.19 37.07 11.47
CA ALA A 90 10.81 36.74 11.15
C ALA A 90 10.04 37.88 10.46
N ALA A 91 10.39 39.15 10.74
CA ALA A 91 9.75 40.30 10.13
C ALA A 91 10.14 40.43 8.65
N PHE A 92 11.41 40.19 8.33
CA PHE A 92 11.90 40.12 6.96
C PHE A 92 11.28 38.93 6.21
N ALA A 93 11.25 37.75 6.83
CA ALA A 93 10.60 36.56 6.26
C ALA A 93 9.11 36.77 5.96
N ALA A 94 8.38 37.52 6.81
CA ALA A 94 6.96 37.80 6.64
C ALA A 94 6.62 38.47 5.29
N ARG A 95 7.57 39.20 4.70
CA ARG A 95 7.41 39.90 3.40
C ARG A 95 7.24 38.96 2.21
N TYR A 96 7.52 37.67 2.38
CA TYR A 96 7.48 36.65 1.33
C TYR A 96 6.47 35.54 1.60
N LEU A 97 5.72 35.61 2.71
CA LEU A 97 4.67 34.63 3.02
C LEU A 97 3.54 34.73 2.01
N ARG A 98 2.94 33.58 1.68
CA ARG A 98 1.85 33.43 0.71
C ARG A 98 2.12 34.10 -0.65
N SER A 99 3.39 34.33 -0.99
CA SER A 99 3.84 35.06 -2.18
C SER A 99 4.89 34.25 -2.94
N PRO A 100 4.53 33.09 -3.52
CA PRO A 100 5.48 32.09 -4.00
C PRO A 100 6.39 32.60 -5.12
N GLN A 101 5.87 33.33 -6.11
CA GLN A 101 6.68 33.93 -7.18
C GLN A 101 7.68 34.95 -6.62
N LYS A 102 7.23 35.84 -5.73
CA LYS A 102 8.10 36.82 -5.08
C LYS A 102 9.21 36.15 -4.27
N LEU A 103 8.86 35.07 -3.56
CA LEU A 103 9.84 34.27 -2.82
C LEU A 103 10.86 33.64 -3.76
N ALA A 104 10.41 32.97 -4.83
CA ALA A 104 11.27 32.31 -5.81
C ALA A 104 12.27 33.29 -6.44
N ASN A 105 11.77 34.44 -6.90
CA ASN A 105 12.58 35.49 -7.50
C ASN A 105 13.63 36.02 -6.53
N TYR A 106 13.34 36.05 -5.22
CA TYR A 106 14.31 36.45 -4.21
C TYR A 106 15.37 35.37 -3.93
N VAL A 107 14.96 34.14 -3.64
CA VAL A 107 15.91 33.09 -3.20
C VAL A 107 16.82 32.60 -4.33
N TYR A 108 16.37 32.71 -5.59
CA TYR A 108 17.10 32.23 -6.75
C TYR A 108 17.69 33.36 -7.63
N ALA A 109 17.59 34.62 -7.20
CA ALA A 109 18.17 35.75 -7.94
C ALA A 109 19.67 35.56 -8.19
N GLY A 110 20.13 35.76 -9.43
CA GLY A 110 21.56 35.75 -9.77
C GLY A 110 22.24 34.38 -9.66
N ARG A 111 21.48 33.29 -9.48
CA ARG A 111 22.01 31.93 -9.32
C ARG A 111 21.75 31.07 -10.53
N ASN A 112 22.66 30.13 -10.83
CA ASN A 112 22.50 29.12 -11.87
C ASN A 112 22.02 29.69 -13.22
N GLY A 113 22.54 30.86 -13.61
CA GLY A 113 22.19 31.53 -14.86
C GLY A 113 20.90 32.37 -14.84
N ASN A 114 20.21 32.50 -13.70
CA ASN A 114 19.09 33.43 -13.53
C ASN A 114 19.61 34.87 -13.61
N ALA A 115 19.14 35.62 -14.60
CA ALA A 115 19.57 37.00 -14.86
C ALA A 115 18.38 37.97 -14.99
N ASN A 116 17.17 37.48 -15.27
CA ASN A 116 15.98 38.30 -15.42
C ASN A 116 15.12 38.31 -14.14
N PRO A 117 14.28 39.35 -13.94
CA PRO A 117 13.52 39.54 -12.69
C PRO A 117 12.65 38.35 -12.25
N ASP A 118 12.07 37.62 -13.20
CA ASP A 118 11.17 36.49 -12.93
C ASP A 118 11.81 35.11 -13.07
N ASP A 119 13.13 35.05 -13.32
CA ASP A 119 13.82 33.78 -13.57
C ASP A 119 13.73 32.82 -12.39
N GLY A 120 13.72 33.35 -11.16
CA GLY A 120 13.59 32.52 -9.98
C GLY A 120 12.29 31.73 -9.95
N TRP A 121 11.18 32.32 -10.40
CA TRP A 121 9.89 31.64 -10.51
C TRP A 121 9.76 30.79 -11.77
N VAL A 122 10.21 31.31 -12.92
CA VAL A 122 10.12 30.63 -14.21
C VAL A 122 10.93 29.34 -14.20
N TYR A 123 12.16 29.37 -13.67
CA TYR A 123 13.08 28.23 -13.59
C TYR A 123 13.23 27.67 -12.17
N ARG A 124 12.17 27.77 -11.38
CA ARG A 124 12.07 27.13 -10.06
C ARG A 124 12.18 25.60 -10.18
N GLY A 125 12.51 24.93 -9.07
CA GLY A 125 12.62 23.47 -8.95
C GLY A 125 11.49 22.74 -9.67
N SER A 126 11.83 22.02 -10.73
CA SER A 126 10.86 21.36 -11.62
C SER A 126 11.31 19.96 -12.07
N GLY A 127 10.33 19.12 -12.36
CA GLY A 127 10.48 17.75 -12.83
C GLY A 127 10.83 16.73 -11.73
N LEU A 128 10.97 15.47 -12.17
CA LEU A 128 11.27 14.32 -11.32
C LEU A 128 12.70 14.32 -10.73
N ILE A 129 13.59 15.18 -11.26
CA ILE A 129 14.98 15.36 -10.78
C ILE A 129 15.25 16.77 -10.25
N GLN A 130 14.21 17.60 -10.09
CA GLN A 130 14.29 18.95 -9.51
C GLN A 130 15.34 19.87 -10.16
N LEU A 131 15.25 20.08 -11.47
CA LEU A 131 16.06 21.10 -12.17
C LEU A 131 15.71 22.50 -11.64
N THR A 132 16.72 23.30 -11.33
CA THR A 132 16.55 24.66 -10.78
C THR A 132 17.55 25.65 -11.39
N GLY A 133 17.04 26.77 -11.91
CA GLY A 133 17.79 27.86 -12.51
C GLY A 133 17.93 27.78 -14.05
N ARG A 134 17.81 28.93 -14.72
CA ARG A 134 17.81 29.07 -16.19
C ARG A 134 18.95 28.34 -16.88
N GLY A 135 20.16 28.44 -16.32
CA GLY A 135 21.35 27.77 -16.85
C GLY A 135 21.28 26.25 -16.81
N ASN A 136 20.65 25.68 -15.77
CA ASN A 136 20.42 24.23 -15.70
C ASN A 136 19.35 23.79 -16.70
N PHE A 137 18.26 24.56 -16.85
CA PHE A 137 17.25 24.30 -17.88
C PHE A 137 17.84 24.35 -19.29
N ARG A 138 18.65 25.36 -19.60
CA ARG A 138 19.41 25.45 -20.87
C ARG A 138 20.32 24.25 -21.08
N THR A 139 21.14 23.91 -20.08
CA THR A 139 22.12 22.83 -20.20
C THR A 139 21.42 21.48 -20.39
N SER A 140 20.40 21.19 -19.59
CA SER A 140 19.58 19.98 -19.74
C SER A 140 18.82 19.97 -21.06
N GLY A 141 18.23 21.10 -21.48
CA GLY A 141 17.52 21.22 -22.75
C GLY A 141 18.40 20.87 -23.94
N ASN A 142 19.60 21.47 -24.02
CA ASN A 142 20.58 21.20 -25.07
C ASN A 142 21.01 19.74 -25.10
N LEU A 143 21.23 19.14 -23.93
CA LEU A 143 21.65 17.75 -23.81
C LEU A 143 20.56 16.75 -24.24
N LEU A 144 19.29 17.14 -24.10
CA LEU A 144 18.13 16.32 -24.39
C LEU A 144 17.49 16.62 -25.76
N GLY A 145 17.93 17.69 -26.43
CA GLY A 145 17.26 18.18 -27.63
C GLY A 145 15.86 18.73 -27.34
N MET A 146 15.62 19.27 -26.15
CA MET A 146 14.34 19.82 -25.72
C MET A 146 14.47 21.33 -25.46
N PRO A 147 13.47 22.15 -25.81
CA PRO A 147 13.54 23.61 -25.66
C PRO A 147 13.27 24.05 -24.21
N LEU A 148 13.96 23.48 -23.22
CA LEU A 148 13.64 23.69 -21.80
C LEU A 148 13.96 25.11 -21.29
N GLU A 149 14.85 25.84 -21.96
CA GLU A 149 15.05 27.26 -21.62
C GLU A 149 13.88 28.13 -22.09
N ASP A 150 13.39 27.89 -23.31
CA ASP A 150 12.32 28.68 -23.93
C ASP A 150 10.92 28.23 -23.49
N ALA A 151 10.77 26.95 -23.14
CA ALA A 151 9.54 26.28 -22.71
C ALA A 151 9.76 25.49 -21.40
N PRO A 152 10.07 26.16 -20.27
CA PRO A 152 10.39 25.52 -18.99
C PRO A 152 9.22 24.75 -18.36
N GLU A 153 7.98 25.04 -18.74
CA GLU A 153 6.79 24.29 -18.35
C GLU A 153 6.80 22.84 -18.83
N LEU A 154 7.57 22.50 -19.87
CA LEU A 154 7.77 21.12 -20.29
C LEU A 154 8.34 20.26 -19.16
N CYS A 155 9.23 20.80 -18.31
CA CYS A 155 9.72 20.05 -17.15
C CYS A 155 8.64 19.67 -16.13
N ARG A 156 7.44 20.25 -16.24
CA ARG A 156 6.31 20.06 -15.32
C ARG A 156 5.18 19.23 -15.94
N THR A 157 5.35 18.72 -17.16
CA THR A 157 4.46 17.70 -17.72
C THR A 157 5.03 16.31 -17.39
N ALA A 158 4.16 15.35 -17.10
CA ALA A 158 4.59 14.03 -16.66
C ALA A 158 5.52 13.35 -17.68
N ASP A 159 5.16 13.39 -18.98
CA ASP A 159 5.91 12.75 -20.07
C ASP A 159 7.32 13.32 -20.22
N SER A 160 7.43 14.65 -20.31
CA SER A 160 8.72 15.32 -20.43
C SER A 160 9.55 15.18 -19.15
N ALA A 161 8.93 15.25 -17.97
CA ALA A 161 9.64 15.06 -16.70
C ALA A 161 10.25 13.65 -16.57
N LEU A 162 9.55 12.62 -17.04
CA LEU A 162 10.06 11.25 -17.09
C LEU A 162 11.19 11.09 -18.10
N ALA A 163 11.03 11.62 -19.31
CA ALA A 163 12.06 11.59 -20.35
C ALA A 163 13.37 12.26 -19.87
N ILE A 164 13.25 13.44 -19.24
CA ILE A 164 14.38 14.17 -18.64
C ILE A 164 15.07 13.32 -17.56
N ALA A 165 14.30 12.72 -16.65
CA ALA A 165 14.84 11.90 -15.56
C ALA A 165 15.58 10.65 -16.07
N LEU A 166 15.01 9.95 -17.05
CA LEU A 166 15.62 8.76 -17.65
C LEU A 166 16.88 9.11 -18.43
N ALA A 167 16.87 10.22 -19.16
CA ALA A 167 18.05 10.66 -19.87
C ALA A 167 19.16 11.13 -18.92
N TYR A 168 18.82 11.87 -17.85
CA TYR A 168 19.78 12.20 -16.79
C TYR A 168 20.40 10.94 -16.19
N TRP A 169 19.58 9.94 -15.89
CA TRP A 169 20.04 8.65 -15.36
C TRP A 169 21.05 7.95 -16.29
N ARG A 170 20.72 7.91 -17.60
CA ARG A 170 21.57 7.31 -18.64
C ARG A 170 22.89 8.07 -18.81
N LEU A 171 22.82 9.38 -18.97
CA LEU A 171 23.97 10.25 -19.26
C LEU A 171 24.95 10.29 -18.09
N ASN A 172 24.45 10.24 -16.86
CA ASN A 172 25.26 10.16 -15.66
C ASN A 172 25.66 8.73 -15.29
N LYS A 173 25.39 7.73 -16.14
CA LYS A 173 25.74 6.31 -15.95
C LYS A 173 25.39 5.79 -14.56
N ILE A 174 24.19 6.12 -14.06
CA ILE A 174 23.82 5.81 -12.68
C ILE A 174 23.59 4.29 -12.49
N SER A 175 23.16 3.59 -13.54
CA SER A 175 23.04 2.12 -13.55
C SER A 175 24.34 1.37 -13.25
N ASP A 176 25.51 2.00 -13.46
CA ASP A 176 26.82 1.40 -13.18
C ASP A 176 27.09 1.29 -11.67
N VAL A 177 26.45 2.15 -10.87
CA VAL A 177 26.59 2.16 -9.40
C VAL A 177 25.34 1.63 -8.68
N ALA A 178 24.21 1.50 -9.37
CA ALA A 178 22.97 0.92 -8.87
C ALA A 178 22.97 -0.63 -8.92
N THR A 179 24.02 -1.26 -8.38
CA THR A 179 24.29 -2.71 -8.54
C THR A 179 23.83 -3.57 -7.38
N GLY A 180 23.49 -2.96 -6.24
CA GLY A 180 23.14 -3.68 -5.01
C GLY A 180 22.11 -2.97 -4.15
N ILE A 181 21.85 -3.57 -2.99
CA ILE A 181 20.82 -3.13 -2.02
C ILE A 181 21.43 -2.68 -0.69
N ALA A 182 22.75 -2.67 -0.56
CA ALA A 182 23.43 -2.28 0.66
C ALA A 182 23.50 -0.76 0.78
N GLU A 183 23.76 -0.27 2.00
CA GLU A 183 23.86 1.15 2.30
C GLU A 183 24.85 1.89 1.38
N LYS A 184 26.00 1.28 1.10
CA LYS A 184 27.01 1.84 0.19
C LYS A 184 26.48 2.08 -1.22
N ASP A 185 25.53 1.25 -1.68
CA ASP A 185 24.96 1.34 -3.02
C ASP A 185 23.96 2.50 -3.09
N ILE A 186 23.14 2.66 -2.04
CA ILE A 186 22.21 3.80 -1.89
C ILE A 186 22.99 5.12 -1.88
N VAL A 187 24.10 5.17 -1.12
CA VAL A 187 24.98 6.33 -1.05
C VAL A 187 25.65 6.60 -2.40
N ALA A 188 26.12 5.58 -3.11
CA ALA A 188 26.77 5.73 -4.41
C ALA A 188 25.80 6.30 -5.48
N VAL A 189 24.58 5.78 -5.54
CA VAL A 189 23.51 6.31 -6.42
C VAL A 189 23.17 7.75 -6.04
N THR A 190 22.95 8.00 -4.74
CA THR A 190 22.61 9.35 -4.26
C THR A 190 23.72 10.35 -4.57
N LYS A 191 24.99 9.99 -4.37
CA LYS A 191 26.13 10.88 -4.64
C LYS A 191 26.24 11.26 -6.12
N ARG A 192 25.81 10.39 -7.03
CA ARG A 192 25.80 10.67 -8.48
C ARG A 192 24.71 11.67 -8.88
N ILE A 193 23.60 11.70 -8.13
CA ILE A 193 22.48 12.62 -8.36
C ILE A 193 22.72 13.94 -7.61
N ASN A 194 23.09 13.83 -6.34
CA ASN A 194 23.34 14.94 -5.44
C ASN A 194 24.62 14.68 -4.64
N PRO A 195 25.77 15.25 -5.09
CA PRO A 195 27.06 15.07 -4.43
C PRO A 195 27.09 15.50 -2.95
N ALA A 196 26.20 16.40 -2.53
CA ALA A 196 26.05 16.86 -1.15
C ALA A 196 25.25 15.88 -0.27
N LEU A 197 24.69 14.81 -0.85
CA LEU A 197 23.90 13.78 -0.15
C LEU A 197 22.67 14.33 0.59
N GLN A 198 22.14 15.49 0.18
CA GLN A 198 20.94 16.06 0.80
C GLN A 198 19.72 15.17 0.50
N GLY A 199 18.90 14.96 1.53
CA GLY A 199 17.73 14.08 1.46
C GLY A 199 18.04 12.59 1.48
N LEU A 200 19.25 12.16 1.86
CA LEU A 200 19.64 10.74 1.87
C LEU A 200 18.69 9.86 2.72
N ASP A 201 18.19 10.36 3.85
CA ASP A 201 17.24 9.61 4.70
C ASP A 201 15.89 9.36 4.03
N ASP A 202 15.38 10.33 3.28
CA ASP A 202 14.16 10.17 2.49
C ASP A 202 14.40 9.15 1.36
N ARG A 203 15.55 9.25 0.67
CA ARG A 203 15.97 8.29 -0.36
C ARG A 203 16.08 6.87 0.19
N ARG A 204 16.65 6.67 1.39
CA ARG A 204 16.66 5.37 2.09
C ARG A 204 15.25 4.85 2.36
N THR A 205 14.36 5.75 2.81
CA THR A 205 12.97 5.40 3.12
C THR A 205 12.22 4.93 1.87
N TYR A 206 12.30 5.68 0.77
CA TYR A 206 11.68 5.29 -0.49
C TYR A 206 12.35 4.05 -1.08
N PHE A 207 13.67 3.91 -0.98
CA PHE A 207 14.39 2.73 -1.46
C PHE A 207 13.95 1.47 -0.72
N LYS A 208 13.77 1.51 0.60
CA LYS A 208 13.24 0.38 1.37
C LYS A 208 11.85 -0.04 0.90
N ARG A 209 10.97 0.92 0.57
CA ARG A 209 9.65 0.63 0.00
C ARG A 209 9.77 0.04 -1.41
N ALA A 210 10.63 0.62 -2.24
CA ALA A 210 10.88 0.17 -3.60
C ALA A 210 11.49 -1.24 -3.66
N LEU A 211 12.37 -1.60 -2.73
CA LEU A 211 12.85 -2.97 -2.57
C LEU A 211 11.70 -3.94 -2.31
N LYS A 212 10.81 -3.62 -1.36
CA LYS A 212 9.63 -4.45 -1.07
C LYS A 212 8.69 -4.56 -2.28
N ALA A 213 8.59 -3.49 -3.06
CA ALA A 213 7.68 -3.40 -4.21
C ALA A 213 8.22 -4.08 -5.47
N PHE A 214 9.52 -4.02 -5.74
CA PHE A 214 10.11 -4.46 -7.01
C PHE A 214 11.04 -5.65 -6.85
N VAL A 215 11.83 -5.73 -5.78
CA VAL A 215 12.80 -6.81 -5.62
C VAL A 215 12.10 -8.00 -4.96
N PRO A 216 11.77 -9.07 -5.71
CA PRO A 216 11.19 -10.25 -5.07
C PRO A 216 12.20 -10.77 -4.03
N PRO A 217 11.73 -11.30 -2.88
CA PRO A 217 12.63 -11.93 -1.94
C PRO A 217 13.42 -13.02 -2.66
N LYS A 218 14.72 -13.15 -2.36
CA LYS A 218 15.57 -14.22 -2.92
C LYS A 218 14.76 -15.53 -2.90
N PRO A 219 14.76 -16.31 -4.00
CA PRO A 219 14.12 -17.63 -4.01
C PRO A 219 14.61 -18.39 -2.78
N ARG A 220 13.69 -18.77 -1.91
CA ARG A 220 14.03 -19.56 -0.71
C ARG A 220 14.70 -20.82 -1.23
N THR A 221 15.93 -21.10 -0.76
CA THR A 221 16.61 -22.37 -1.06
C THR A 221 15.67 -23.53 -0.73
N GLU A 222 15.83 -24.68 -1.39
CA GLU A 222 14.94 -25.84 -1.16
C GLU A 222 14.85 -26.20 0.35
N ALA A 223 15.94 -26.02 1.11
CA ALA A 223 15.95 -26.17 2.56
C ALA A 223 15.07 -25.14 3.31
N VAL A 224 15.09 -23.86 2.88
CA VAL A 224 14.25 -22.80 3.46
C VAL A 224 12.80 -22.95 3.00
N ARG A 225 12.55 -23.46 1.78
CA ARG A 225 11.22 -23.80 1.27
C ARG A 225 10.62 -24.96 2.05
N LYS A 226 11.38 -26.04 2.26
CA LYS A 226 11.01 -27.16 3.14
C LYS A 226 10.80 -26.72 4.59
N ARG A 227 11.64 -25.83 5.14
CA ARG A 227 11.41 -25.26 6.48
C ARG A 227 10.19 -24.35 6.54
N ALA A 228 9.91 -23.58 5.49
CA ALA A 228 8.72 -22.74 5.43
C ALA A 228 7.45 -23.56 5.28
N ILE A 229 7.45 -24.59 4.43
CA ILE A 229 6.34 -25.54 4.29
C ILE A 229 6.19 -26.35 5.58
N ALA A 230 7.28 -26.77 6.22
CA ALA A 230 7.24 -27.45 7.51
C ALA A 230 6.74 -26.52 8.62
N LEU A 231 7.12 -25.23 8.61
CA LEU A 231 6.64 -24.22 9.55
C LEU A 231 5.18 -23.87 9.30
N GLU A 232 4.75 -23.72 8.05
CA GLU A 232 3.35 -23.52 7.68
C GLU A 232 2.52 -24.76 8.03
N ALA A 233 3.04 -25.96 7.83
CA ALA A 233 2.42 -27.20 8.29
C ALA A 233 2.40 -27.31 9.82
N LEU A 234 3.41 -26.76 10.52
CA LEU A 234 3.49 -26.70 11.98
C LEU A 234 2.54 -25.63 12.55
N LEU A 235 2.37 -24.50 11.87
CA LEU A 235 1.44 -23.42 12.21
C LEU A 235 0.00 -23.79 11.83
N ALA A 236 -0.19 -24.63 10.81
CA ALA A 236 -1.46 -25.24 10.45
C ALA A 236 -1.82 -26.46 11.32
N ARG A 237 -0.92 -26.92 12.20
CA ARG A 237 -1.33 -27.83 13.27
C ARG A 237 -2.22 -27.05 14.22
N PRO A 238 -3.41 -27.58 14.57
CA PRO A 238 -4.19 -26.98 15.64
C PRO A 238 -3.30 -26.93 16.89
N GLN A 239 -3.05 -25.72 17.40
CA GLN A 239 -2.55 -25.60 18.77
C GLN A 239 -3.53 -26.37 19.65
N LYS A 240 -3.01 -27.28 20.49
CA LYS A 240 -3.83 -28.00 21.48
C LYS A 240 -4.70 -26.98 22.22
N ARG A 241 -6.01 -27.00 21.94
CA ARG A 241 -6.99 -26.16 22.61
C ARG A 241 -7.10 -26.63 24.06
N GLY A 242 -6.58 -25.83 24.99
CA GLY A 242 -7.12 -25.75 26.34
C GLY A 242 -8.41 -24.94 26.27
N GLY A 243 -9.52 -25.61 26.01
CA GLY A 243 -10.84 -24.98 25.89
C GLY A 243 -11.70 -25.72 24.89
N ALA A 244 -12.68 -26.46 25.41
CA ALA A 244 -13.61 -27.28 24.65
C ALA A 244 -14.30 -26.44 23.57
N ALA A 245 -13.90 -26.67 22.32
CA ALA A 245 -14.71 -26.29 21.18
C ALA A 245 -15.89 -27.25 21.12
N ARG A 246 -17.08 -26.78 21.49
CA ARG A 246 -18.31 -27.44 21.06
C ARG A 246 -18.28 -27.38 19.54
N GLY A 247 -18.07 -28.54 18.91
CA GLY A 247 -18.19 -28.69 17.48
C GLY A 247 -19.59 -28.26 17.04
N LEU A 248 -19.68 -27.67 15.86
CA LEU A 248 -20.93 -27.60 15.11
C LEU A 248 -21.35 -29.05 14.83
N GLU A 249 -22.09 -29.66 15.75
CA GLU A 249 -22.66 -30.99 15.60
C GLU A 249 -23.63 -30.99 14.41
N GLY A 250 -23.41 -31.88 13.44
CA GLY A 250 -24.43 -32.25 12.45
C GLY A 250 -24.05 -32.21 10.97
N THR A 251 -22.91 -31.63 10.56
CA THR A 251 -22.50 -31.71 9.14
C THR A 251 -21.63 -32.93 8.89
N PRO A 252 -22.06 -33.90 8.05
CA PRO A 252 -21.21 -35.02 7.67
C PRO A 252 -19.90 -34.52 7.04
N ALA A 253 -18.80 -35.20 7.35
CA ALA A 253 -17.50 -34.87 6.79
C ALA A 253 -17.58 -34.87 5.25
N PRO A 254 -17.00 -33.87 4.56
CA PRO A 254 -17.06 -33.79 3.11
C PRO A 254 -16.41 -35.03 2.47
N PRO A 255 -17.03 -35.63 1.44
CA PRO A 255 -16.43 -36.74 0.72
C PRO A 255 -15.22 -36.27 -0.09
N ALA A 256 -14.26 -37.18 -0.32
CA ALA A 256 -13.13 -36.92 -1.18
C ALA A 256 -13.60 -36.62 -2.60
N SER A 257 -13.36 -35.40 -3.09
CA SER A 257 -13.88 -34.96 -4.39
C SER A 257 -13.03 -33.86 -5.02
N LEU A 258 -13.15 -33.72 -6.34
CA LEU A 258 -12.53 -32.63 -7.09
C LEU A 258 -12.98 -31.27 -6.54
N SER A 259 -12.06 -30.29 -6.60
CA SER A 259 -12.36 -28.90 -6.29
C SER A 259 -13.46 -28.35 -7.20
N GLY A 260 -14.26 -27.40 -6.68
CA GLY A 260 -15.40 -26.83 -7.39
C GLY A 260 -16.33 -26.05 -6.45
N ALA A 261 -17.29 -25.33 -7.01
CA ALA A 261 -18.18 -24.43 -6.27
C ALA A 261 -18.95 -25.12 -5.12
N HIS A 262 -19.21 -26.43 -5.22
CA HIS A 262 -19.85 -27.20 -4.14
C HIS A 262 -19.05 -27.22 -2.84
N TRP A 263 -17.72 -27.02 -2.89
CA TRP A 263 -16.90 -26.95 -1.68
C TRP A 263 -17.19 -25.75 -0.77
N VAL A 264 -17.88 -24.73 -1.29
CA VAL A 264 -18.19 -23.50 -0.52
C VAL A 264 -19.18 -23.74 0.62
N SER A 265 -20.04 -24.77 0.50
CA SER A 265 -21.00 -25.14 1.54
C SER A 265 -20.37 -25.86 2.73
N PHE A 266 -19.19 -26.46 2.53
CA PHE A 266 -18.43 -27.07 3.62
C PHE A 266 -17.71 -26.00 4.44
N PHE A 267 -17.65 -26.21 5.76
CA PHE A 267 -17.01 -25.31 6.72
C PHE A 267 -17.57 -23.87 6.65
N PRO A 268 -18.86 -23.67 6.98
CA PRO A 268 -19.44 -22.33 6.97
C PRO A 268 -18.76 -21.42 8.01
N THR A 269 -18.70 -20.12 7.70
CA THR A 269 -18.30 -19.11 8.70
C THR A 269 -19.42 -18.98 9.74
N SER A 270 -19.06 -19.01 11.02
CA SER A 270 -20.02 -18.79 12.11
C SER A 270 -20.53 -17.35 12.11
N ARG A 271 -21.72 -17.16 12.67
CA ARG A 271 -22.34 -15.85 12.97
C ARG A 271 -22.65 -15.70 14.47
N ALA A 272 -22.27 -16.68 15.28
CA ALA A 272 -22.52 -16.68 16.72
C ALA A 272 -21.38 -15.97 17.46
N LEU A 273 -21.71 -15.06 18.37
CA LEU A 273 -20.72 -14.43 19.25
C LEU A 273 -20.06 -15.44 20.18
N ASP A 274 -20.78 -16.51 20.54
CA ASP A 274 -20.27 -17.60 21.38
C ASP A 274 -19.13 -18.40 20.74
N ASP A 275 -18.88 -18.23 19.45
CA ASP A 275 -17.74 -18.85 18.75
C ASP A 275 -16.48 -17.96 18.77
N LEU A 276 -16.58 -16.72 19.25
CA LEU A 276 -15.42 -15.84 19.42
C LEU A 276 -14.49 -16.35 20.53
N ALA A 277 -13.20 -16.06 20.44
CA ALA A 277 -12.22 -16.41 21.46
C ALA A 277 -12.26 -15.44 22.65
N GLN A 278 -11.95 -15.95 23.85
CA GLN A 278 -11.73 -15.09 25.01
C GLN A 278 -10.39 -14.33 24.89
N PRO A 279 -10.26 -13.09 25.41
CA PRO A 279 -11.28 -12.28 26.10
C PRO A 279 -12.15 -11.43 25.15
N PHE A 280 -11.99 -11.58 23.83
CA PHE A 280 -12.70 -10.75 22.86
C PHE A 280 -14.20 -11.05 22.82
N ARG A 281 -14.59 -12.31 23.03
CA ARG A 281 -16.00 -12.72 23.16
C ARG A 281 -16.76 -11.83 24.12
N ASP A 282 -16.31 -11.73 25.37
CA ASP A 282 -17.03 -10.98 26.40
C ASP A 282 -17.18 -9.50 26.02
N ARG A 283 -16.14 -8.93 25.41
CA ARG A 283 -16.12 -7.54 24.94
C ARG A 283 -17.10 -7.31 23.80
N ALA A 284 -17.07 -8.17 22.78
CA ALA A 284 -17.97 -8.11 21.63
C ALA A 284 -19.42 -8.34 22.06
N THR A 285 -19.68 -9.31 22.94
CA THR A 285 -21.00 -9.57 23.51
C THR A 285 -21.52 -8.38 24.30
N ALA A 286 -20.69 -7.76 25.15
CA ALA A 286 -21.09 -6.56 25.89
C ALA A 286 -21.39 -5.37 24.97
N PHE A 287 -20.58 -5.14 23.93
CA PHE A 287 -20.79 -4.05 22.97
C PHE A 287 -22.05 -4.27 22.12
N VAL A 288 -22.24 -5.48 21.58
CA VAL A 288 -23.45 -5.84 20.81
C VAL A 288 -24.70 -5.79 21.70
N GLY A 289 -24.59 -6.19 22.97
CA GLY A 289 -25.66 -6.02 23.96
C GLY A 289 -26.03 -4.55 24.13
N ALA A 290 -25.06 -3.68 24.41
CA ALA A 290 -25.30 -2.24 24.57
C ALA A 290 -25.94 -1.60 23.33
N LEU A 291 -25.54 -2.01 22.12
CA LEU A 291 -26.15 -1.58 20.87
C LEU A 291 -27.63 -1.98 20.77
N ARG A 292 -27.93 -3.26 21.05
CA ARG A 292 -29.30 -3.79 20.99
C ARG A 292 -30.20 -3.17 22.06
N ASP A 293 -29.69 -3.02 23.28
CA ASP A 293 -30.40 -2.39 24.40
C ASP A 293 -30.74 -0.92 24.10
N ALA A 294 -29.88 -0.23 23.34
CA ALA A 294 -30.11 1.14 22.87
C ALA A 294 -31.08 1.23 21.68
N GLY A 295 -31.57 0.10 21.15
CA GLY A 295 -32.49 0.04 20.02
C GLY A 295 -31.84 0.04 18.63
N ALA A 296 -30.53 -0.19 18.53
CA ALA A 296 -29.87 -0.36 17.23
C ALA A 296 -30.16 -1.75 16.65
N SER A 297 -30.34 -1.82 15.33
CA SER A 297 -30.34 -3.06 14.57
C SER A 297 -28.90 -3.54 14.39
N VAL A 298 -28.65 -4.82 14.73
CA VAL A 298 -27.33 -5.45 14.65
C VAL A 298 -27.44 -6.79 13.92
N THR A 299 -26.90 -6.86 12.71
CA THR A 299 -26.85 -8.08 11.91
C THR A 299 -25.41 -8.58 11.82
N ILE A 300 -25.12 -9.74 12.43
CA ILE A 300 -23.80 -10.36 12.39
C ILE A 300 -23.70 -11.26 11.16
N SER A 301 -22.71 -10.98 10.32
CA SER A 301 -22.46 -11.70 9.06
C SER A 301 -21.33 -12.71 9.17
N ALA A 302 -20.36 -12.48 10.06
CA ALA A 302 -19.26 -13.40 10.37
C ALA A 302 -18.68 -13.18 11.78
N THR A 303 -18.30 -14.26 12.46
CA THR A 303 -17.50 -14.25 13.70
C THR A 303 -16.27 -15.13 13.52
N LEU A 304 -16.44 -16.46 13.56
CA LEU A 304 -15.37 -17.43 13.41
C LEU A 304 -15.34 -17.99 11.98
N ARG A 305 -14.21 -17.81 11.30
CA ARG A 305 -13.91 -18.50 10.04
C ARG A 305 -13.13 -19.77 10.34
N PRO A 306 -13.65 -20.97 10.04
CA PRO A 306 -12.88 -22.20 10.21
C PRO A 306 -11.58 -22.16 9.38
N PRO A 307 -10.45 -22.66 9.89
CA PRO A 307 -9.19 -22.75 9.15
C PRO A 307 -9.34 -23.45 7.79
N GLU A 308 -10.20 -24.47 7.72
CA GLU A 308 -10.52 -25.22 6.50
C GLU A 308 -11.13 -24.31 5.43
N ARG A 309 -12.04 -23.41 5.83
CA ARG A 309 -12.61 -22.42 4.92
C ARG A 309 -11.55 -21.44 4.44
N ALA A 310 -10.70 -20.95 5.34
CA ALA A 310 -9.62 -20.03 4.98
C ALA A 310 -8.64 -20.67 3.98
N TYR A 311 -8.29 -21.95 4.20
CA TYR A 311 -7.50 -22.76 3.29
C TYR A 311 -8.13 -22.86 1.90
N LEU A 312 -9.41 -23.22 1.81
CA LEU A 312 -10.13 -23.36 0.54
C LEU A 312 -10.19 -22.02 -0.22
N MET A 313 -10.52 -20.93 0.48
CA MET A 313 -10.55 -19.58 -0.11
C MET A 313 -9.18 -19.14 -0.63
N HIS A 314 -8.13 -19.37 0.17
CA HIS A 314 -6.76 -18.98 -0.16
C HIS A 314 -6.27 -19.68 -1.42
N PHE A 315 -6.32 -21.02 -1.45
CA PHE A 315 -5.75 -21.78 -2.55
C PHE A 315 -6.61 -21.73 -3.82
N ALA A 316 -7.94 -21.67 -3.70
CA ALA A 316 -8.79 -21.39 -4.86
C ALA A 316 -8.43 -20.05 -5.51
N TRP A 317 -8.23 -18.99 -4.72
CA TRP A 317 -7.80 -17.69 -5.25
C TRP A 317 -6.42 -17.78 -5.91
N ARG A 318 -5.44 -18.45 -5.29
CA ARG A 318 -4.08 -18.54 -5.84
C ARG A 318 -4.02 -19.33 -7.15
N ILE A 319 -4.77 -20.42 -7.28
CA ILE A 319 -4.90 -21.12 -8.55
C ILE A 319 -5.58 -20.20 -9.58
N ALA A 320 -6.71 -19.59 -9.22
CA ALA A 320 -7.53 -18.78 -10.12
C ALA A 320 -6.84 -17.51 -10.65
N LYS A 321 -6.05 -16.86 -9.80
CA LYS A 321 -5.48 -15.51 -10.05
C LYS A 321 -3.98 -15.49 -10.24
N GLN A 322 -3.24 -16.40 -9.59
CA GLN A 322 -1.77 -16.48 -9.72
C GLN A 322 -1.30 -17.65 -10.58
N GLY A 323 -2.23 -18.48 -11.10
CA GLY A 323 -1.85 -19.67 -11.87
C GLY A 323 -1.06 -20.68 -11.05
N LEU A 324 -1.24 -20.70 -9.73
CA LEU A 324 -0.55 -21.66 -8.86
C LEU A 324 -0.87 -23.08 -9.32
N ASP A 325 0.18 -23.91 -9.44
CA ASP A 325 0.03 -25.31 -9.82
C ASP A 325 -0.77 -26.08 -8.76
N ALA A 326 -1.94 -26.59 -9.18
CA ALA A 326 -2.87 -27.30 -8.33
C ALA A 326 -2.31 -28.62 -7.73
N THR A 327 -1.26 -29.19 -8.32
CA THR A 327 -0.58 -30.38 -7.78
C THR A 327 0.31 -30.06 -6.58
N THR A 328 0.67 -28.79 -6.40
CA THR A 328 1.60 -28.34 -5.35
C THR A 328 0.91 -27.88 -4.08
N ILE A 329 -0.43 -27.91 -4.05
CA ILE A 329 -1.21 -27.42 -2.91
C ILE A 329 -1.03 -28.36 -1.72
N PRO A 330 -0.59 -27.87 -0.54
CA PRO A 330 -0.45 -28.71 0.64
C PRO A 330 -1.78 -29.34 1.05
N ALA A 331 -1.79 -30.63 1.37
CA ALA A 331 -2.98 -31.29 1.90
C ALA A 331 -3.35 -30.72 3.28
N MET A 332 -4.65 -30.62 3.57
CA MET A 332 -5.15 -30.21 4.88
C MET A 332 -5.96 -31.35 5.52
N SER A 333 -5.61 -31.69 6.76
CA SER A 333 -6.35 -32.71 7.52
C SER A 333 -7.82 -32.31 7.66
N GLY A 334 -8.73 -33.25 7.44
CA GLY A 334 -10.19 -32.98 7.46
C GLY A 334 -10.76 -32.35 6.19
N VAL A 335 -9.92 -32.00 5.19
CA VAL A 335 -10.34 -31.40 3.93
C VAL A 335 -9.87 -32.27 2.76
N PRO A 336 -10.59 -33.35 2.41
CA PRO A 336 -10.20 -34.28 1.35
C PRO A 336 -10.47 -33.72 -0.07
N ILE A 337 -10.07 -32.48 -0.33
CA ILE A 337 -10.23 -31.82 -1.63
C ILE A 337 -9.14 -32.25 -2.61
N VAL A 338 -9.53 -32.54 -3.84
CA VAL A 338 -8.61 -32.81 -4.94
C VAL A 338 -8.51 -31.57 -5.83
N TRP A 339 -7.43 -30.81 -5.66
CA TRP A 339 -7.19 -29.58 -6.42
C TRP A 339 -6.80 -29.84 -7.88
N ALA A 340 -6.04 -30.91 -8.13
CA ALA A 340 -5.58 -31.27 -9.47
C ALA A 340 -6.67 -32.03 -10.24
N HIS A 341 -7.24 -31.37 -11.24
CA HIS A 341 -8.12 -31.99 -12.23
C HIS A 341 -7.31 -32.65 -13.35
N PRO A 342 -7.93 -33.46 -14.24
CA PRO A 342 -7.23 -34.12 -15.35
C PRO A 342 -6.43 -33.19 -16.27
N THR A 343 -6.75 -31.90 -16.30
CA THR A 343 -5.96 -30.88 -17.01
C THR A 343 -5.80 -29.61 -16.16
N PRO A 344 -4.70 -28.85 -16.31
CA PRO A 344 -4.53 -27.56 -15.62
C PRO A 344 -5.66 -26.57 -15.90
N ALA A 345 -6.20 -26.57 -17.12
CA ALA A 345 -7.35 -25.73 -17.48
C ALA A 345 -8.61 -26.04 -16.66
N LYS A 346 -8.87 -27.33 -16.38
CA LYS A 346 -9.99 -27.73 -15.52
C LYS A 346 -9.76 -27.34 -14.06
N SER A 347 -8.54 -27.48 -13.55
CA SER A 347 -8.18 -27.00 -12.20
C SER A 347 -8.40 -25.50 -12.05
N LEU A 348 -7.98 -24.73 -13.06
CA LEU A 348 -8.18 -23.28 -13.11
C LEU A 348 -9.67 -22.91 -13.14
N ALA A 349 -10.48 -23.60 -13.95
CA ALA A 349 -11.92 -23.37 -14.04
C ALA A 349 -12.64 -23.66 -12.70
N ALA A 350 -12.31 -24.78 -12.05
CA ALA A 350 -12.85 -25.14 -10.74
C ALA A 350 -12.48 -24.13 -9.66
N ALA A 351 -11.22 -23.69 -9.62
CA ALA A 351 -10.76 -22.67 -8.69
C ALA A 351 -11.48 -21.33 -8.90
N ARG A 352 -11.68 -20.91 -10.16
CA ARG A 352 -12.48 -19.71 -10.49
C ARG A 352 -13.94 -19.85 -10.03
N ALA A 353 -14.54 -21.02 -10.18
CA ALA A 353 -15.90 -21.29 -9.71
C ALA A 353 -16.00 -21.18 -8.17
N MET A 354 -15.00 -21.69 -7.44
CA MET A 354 -14.91 -21.51 -5.99
C MET A 354 -14.74 -20.05 -5.59
N VAL A 355 -13.83 -19.31 -6.25
CA VAL A 355 -13.63 -17.88 -5.99
C VAL A 355 -14.92 -17.07 -6.17
N ALA A 356 -15.66 -17.35 -7.23
CA ALA A 356 -16.95 -16.73 -7.49
C ALA A 356 -17.99 -17.12 -6.42
N ALA A 357 -18.08 -18.41 -6.08
CA ALA A 357 -19.03 -18.91 -5.08
C ALA A 357 -18.74 -18.41 -3.66
N TYR A 358 -17.47 -18.18 -3.30
CA TYR A 358 -17.10 -17.53 -2.05
C TYR A 358 -17.37 -16.01 -2.03
N GLY A 359 -17.79 -15.42 -3.16
CA GLY A 359 -17.99 -13.97 -3.29
C GLY A 359 -16.70 -13.16 -3.13
N ILE A 360 -15.55 -13.76 -3.44
CA ILE A 360 -14.26 -13.06 -3.31
C ILE A 360 -14.17 -12.00 -4.41
N SER A 361 -13.96 -10.75 -4.00
CA SER A 361 -13.96 -9.59 -4.92
C SER A 361 -13.00 -9.83 -6.11
N PRO A 362 -13.46 -9.61 -7.36
CA PRO A 362 -12.63 -9.75 -8.55
C PRO A 362 -11.37 -8.87 -8.53
N GLY A 363 -11.44 -7.73 -7.83
CA GLY A 363 -10.35 -6.76 -7.65
C GLY A 363 -9.49 -6.97 -6.40
N LEU A 364 -9.72 -8.04 -5.63
CA LEU A 364 -8.85 -8.40 -4.51
C LEU A 364 -7.45 -8.73 -5.03
N ARG A 365 -6.43 -8.04 -4.51
CA ARG A 365 -5.05 -8.07 -5.03
C ARG A 365 -4.15 -9.13 -4.39
N GLU A 366 -4.53 -9.61 -3.21
CA GLU A 366 -3.82 -10.61 -2.43
C GLU A 366 -4.76 -11.77 -2.07
N PRO A 367 -4.26 -13.00 -1.89
CA PRO A 367 -5.12 -14.10 -1.49
C PRO A 367 -5.74 -13.83 -0.11
N PRO A 368 -6.98 -14.32 0.15
CA PRO A 368 -7.52 -14.36 1.50
C PRO A 368 -6.51 -14.97 2.47
N SER A 369 -6.26 -14.30 3.59
CA SER A 369 -5.25 -14.77 4.55
C SER A 369 -5.65 -16.10 5.16
N LEU A 370 -4.67 -17.00 5.30
CA LEU A 370 -4.84 -18.26 6.05
C LEU A 370 -5.03 -18.00 7.55
N ASN A 371 -4.40 -16.93 8.05
CA ASN A 371 -4.51 -16.47 9.43
C ASN A 371 -5.09 -15.05 9.43
N SER A 372 -6.24 -14.86 10.03
CA SER A 372 -6.94 -13.59 10.17
C SER A 372 -7.59 -13.49 11.54
N ARG A 373 -8.02 -12.29 11.94
CA ARG A 373 -8.78 -12.14 13.19
C ARG A 373 -10.06 -12.98 13.21
N HIS A 374 -10.67 -13.25 12.06
CA HIS A 374 -11.80 -14.19 11.99
C HIS A 374 -11.39 -15.65 12.23
N THR A 375 -10.20 -16.09 11.83
CA THR A 375 -9.75 -17.47 12.13
C THR A 375 -9.34 -17.63 13.59
N ASP A 376 -8.90 -16.55 14.22
CA ASP A 376 -8.57 -16.50 15.65
C ASP A 376 -9.81 -16.37 16.55
N GLY A 377 -10.99 -16.09 15.98
CA GLY A 377 -12.19 -15.73 16.73
C GLY A 377 -12.09 -14.36 17.43
N LEU A 378 -11.27 -13.46 16.89
CA LEU A 378 -10.98 -12.13 17.42
C LEU A 378 -11.57 -10.99 16.56
N ALA A 379 -12.50 -11.31 15.66
CA ALA A 379 -13.21 -10.34 14.84
C ALA A 379 -14.69 -10.69 14.65
N VAL A 380 -15.50 -9.67 14.41
CA VAL A 380 -16.91 -9.76 14.07
C VAL A 380 -17.21 -8.79 12.93
N ASP A 381 -17.81 -9.31 11.85
CA ASP A 381 -18.34 -8.50 10.77
C ASP A 381 -19.83 -8.30 11.03
N MET A 382 -20.23 -7.04 11.25
CA MET A 382 -21.62 -6.71 11.56
C MET A 382 -22.08 -5.43 10.85
N THR A 383 -23.30 -5.48 10.36
CA THR A 383 -24.01 -4.33 9.81
C THR A 383 -24.88 -3.73 10.91
N LEU A 384 -24.72 -2.42 11.13
CA LEU A 384 -25.38 -1.66 12.18
C LEU A 384 -26.25 -0.56 11.57
N SER A 385 -27.45 -0.36 12.10
CA SER A 385 -28.30 0.79 11.76
C SER A 385 -29.22 1.18 12.92
N TRP A 386 -29.61 2.45 12.98
CA TRP A 386 -30.61 2.94 13.95
C TRP A 386 -31.33 4.17 13.41
N THR A 387 -32.42 4.57 14.07
CA THR A 387 -33.19 5.78 13.78
C THR A 387 -33.10 6.76 14.97
N GLY A 388 -33.32 8.06 14.70
CA GLY A 388 -33.30 9.07 15.76
C GLY A 388 -31.94 9.24 16.45
N ALA A 389 -31.98 9.54 17.74
CA ALA A 389 -30.81 9.59 18.62
C ALA A 389 -30.61 8.21 19.28
N LEU A 390 -29.37 7.71 19.30
CA LEU A 390 -29.03 6.44 19.95
C LEU A 390 -28.42 6.72 21.31
N THR A 391 -29.16 6.47 22.40
CA THR A 391 -28.63 6.58 23.77
C THR A 391 -28.04 5.23 24.18
N ILE A 392 -26.72 5.09 24.07
CA ILE A 392 -26.00 3.83 24.27
C ILE A 392 -25.18 3.85 25.55
N ARG A 393 -25.11 2.71 26.23
CA ARG A 393 -24.22 2.52 27.39
C ARG A 393 -22.77 2.37 26.93
N ARG A 394 -21.85 3.02 27.63
CA ARG A 394 -20.39 2.94 27.46
C ARG A 394 -19.81 1.83 28.34
N SER A 395 -18.57 1.44 28.05
CA SER A 395 -17.87 0.39 28.81
C SER A 395 -17.57 0.75 30.27
N ASP A 396 -17.56 2.04 30.62
CA ASP A 396 -17.44 2.55 32.00
C ASP A 396 -18.79 2.61 32.75
N GLY A 397 -19.89 2.23 32.09
CA GLY A 397 -21.23 2.18 32.65
C GLY A 397 -22.06 3.45 32.44
N ALA A 398 -21.48 4.56 32.00
CA ALA A 398 -22.20 5.78 31.67
C ALA A 398 -23.01 5.64 30.37
N THR A 399 -23.97 6.54 30.12
CA THR A 399 -24.71 6.60 28.85
C THR A 399 -24.24 7.78 28.00
N GLU A 400 -24.27 7.61 26.68
CA GLU A 400 -23.95 8.65 25.71
C GLU A 400 -25.00 8.67 24.59
N ALA A 401 -25.52 9.87 24.27
CA ALA A 401 -26.46 10.05 23.17
C ALA A 401 -25.71 10.37 21.87
N ILE A 402 -25.84 9.50 20.86
CA ILE A 402 -25.35 9.74 19.51
C ILE A 402 -26.48 10.37 18.69
N THR A 403 -26.38 11.68 18.47
CA THR A 403 -27.29 12.45 17.62
C THR A 403 -26.73 12.72 16.22
N THR A 404 -25.47 12.34 15.97
CA THR A 404 -24.74 12.60 14.73
C THR A 404 -25.00 11.54 13.65
N SER A 405 -24.73 11.91 12.39
CA SER A 405 -24.72 11.01 11.24
C SER A 405 -23.30 10.51 10.92
N PRO A 406 -23.13 9.41 10.16
CA PRO A 406 -24.18 8.51 9.67
C PRO A 406 -24.80 7.65 10.78
N ARG A 407 -26.04 7.17 10.61
CA ARG A 407 -26.70 6.28 11.59
C ARG A 407 -26.39 4.81 11.32
N ASN A 408 -25.11 4.48 11.23
CA ASN A 408 -24.61 3.13 10.97
C ASN A 408 -23.22 2.91 11.60
N GLY A 409 -22.62 1.74 11.36
CA GLY A 409 -21.31 1.36 11.91
C GLY A 409 -20.12 2.25 11.54
N SER A 410 -20.29 3.24 10.65
CA SER A 410 -19.26 4.22 10.29
C SER A 410 -19.36 5.53 11.10
N ASN A 411 -20.29 5.65 12.05
CA ASN A 411 -20.42 6.83 12.90
C ASN A 411 -19.21 7.00 13.82
N SER A 412 -18.59 8.19 13.81
CA SER A 412 -17.38 8.46 14.59
C SER A 412 -17.58 8.35 16.11
N ARG A 413 -18.74 8.76 16.64
CA ARG A 413 -19.06 8.60 18.07
C ARG A 413 -19.26 7.14 18.43
N LEU A 414 -19.97 6.38 17.60
CA LEU A 414 -20.14 4.94 17.84
C LEU A 414 -18.79 4.20 17.79
N ILE A 415 -17.91 4.55 16.86
CA ILE A 415 -16.58 3.98 16.75
C ILE A 415 -15.77 4.23 18.04
N ALA A 416 -15.83 5.46 18.58
CA ALA A 416 -15.17 5.78 19.85
C ALA A 416 -15.74 4.97 21.03
N ILE A 417 -17.06 4.76 21.07
CA ILE A 417 -17.72 3.93 22.09
C ILE A 417 -17.27 2.46 21.97
N GLY A 418 -17.27 1.89 20.77
CA GLY A 418 -16.78 0.53 20.51
C GLY A 418 -15.32 0.35 20.93
N GLN A 419 -14.46 1.35 20.67
CA GLN A 419 -13.08 1.36 21.17
C GLN A 419 -13.00 1.29 22.70
N GLY A 420 -13.93 1.92 23.41
CA GLY A 420 -14.07 1.80 24.87
C GLY A 420 -14.34 0.36 25.34
N TYR A 421 -15.11 -0.43 24.57
CA TYR A 421 -15.31 -1.87 24.79
C TYR A 421 -14.11 -2.72 24.33
N ARG A 422 -13.08 -2.10 23.72
CA ARG A 422 -11.98 -2.78 23.02
C ARG A 422 -12.47 -3.65 21.85
N VAL A 423 -13.49 -3.15 21.16
CA VAL A 423 -14.00 -3.67 19.88
C VAL A 423 -13.73 -2.59 18.84
N ILE A 424 -12.63 -2.73 18.11
CA ILE A 424 -12.01 -1.66 17.33
C ILE A 424 -12.45 -1.78 15.87
N LYS A 425 -12.89 -0.65 15.31
CA LYS A 425 -13.36 -0.55 13.92
C LYS A 425 -12.19 -0.50 12.94
N LEU A 426 -12.22 -1.33 11.90
CA LEU A 426 -11.44 -1.10 10.69
C LEU A 426 -12.21 -0.15 9.76
N LEU A 427 -11.66 1.04 9.48
CA LEU A 427 -12.35 2.08 8.69
C LEU A 427 -12.43 1.76 7.19
N SER A 428 -11.44 1.04 6.65
CA SER A 428 -11.41 0.66 5.24
C SER A 428 -12.36 -0.50 4.90
N ASP A 429 -12.88 -1.19 5.91
CA ASP A 429 -13.85 -2.29 5.77
C ASP A 429 -15.05 -2.03 6.69
N PRO A 430 -16.10 -1.32 6.20
CA PRO A 430 -17.22 -0.85 7.01
C PRO A 430 -17.95 -1.89 7.90
N PRO A 431 -18.12 -3.17 7.54
CA PRO A 431 -18.66 -4.18 8.47
C PRO A 431 -17.68 -4.64 9.56
N HIS A 432 -16.37 -4.47 9.39
CA HIS A 432 -15.35 -5.16 10.20
C HIS A 432 -15.03 -4.52 11.55
N TRP A 433 -15.07 -5.31 12.62
CA TRP A 433 -14.63 -4.94 13.97
C TRP A 433 -13.78 -6.06 14.57
N SER A 434 -12.67 -5.72 15.21
CA SER A 434 -11.75 -6.72 15.78
C SER A 434 -11.12 -6.27 17.09
N SER A 435 -10.30 -7.12 17.69
CA SER A 435 -9.62 -6.83 18.96
C SER A 435 -8.51 -5.77 18.82
N ASP A 436 -8.03 -5.51 17.61
CA ASP A 436 -6.93 -4.59 17.30
C ASP A 436 -7.22 -3.61 16.14
N GLY A 437 -8.36 -3.76 15.44
CA GLY A 437 -8.76 -2.89 14.33
C GLY A 437 -8.15 -3.29 12.98
N HIS A 438 -7.63 -4.51 12.88
CA HIS A 438 -7.07 -5.10 11.65
C HIS A 438 -7.75 -6.39 11.24
#